data_AF-A0A4Y9S345-F1
#
_entry.id   AF-A0A4Y9S345-F1
#
_cell.length_a   1.000
_cell.length_b   1.000
_cell.length_c   1.000
_cell.angle_alpha   90.00
_cell.angle_beta   90.00
_cell.angle_gamma   90.00
#
_symmetry.space_group_name_H-M   'P 1'
#
loop_
_entity.id
_entity.type
_entity.pdbx_description
1 polymer ?
#
loop_
_entity_poly.entity_id
_entity_poly.type
_entity_poly.pdbx_seq_one_letter_code
_entity_poly.pdbx_strand_id
1 'polypeptide(L)'
;MNAPISAAVLQLRSNAPAPRVQPTVPPTARLLAAQFEHDGLLVDLYGSLDESGYLVEHVALWPSQHQQLKVDLGAWLAPTVLFQLSAWCNRRLPSTDELLLASQHEDRAERALWMRRVAEPP
;
A
#
# COMPACT_ATOMS: atom_id res chain seq x y z
N MET A 1 -52.24 9.62 -26.26
CA MET A 1 -50.97 8.97 -26.65
C MET A 1 -49.82 9.75 -25.99
N ASN A 2 -49.31 9.28 -24.85
CA ASN A 2 -48.22 9.93 -24.11
C ASN A 2 -47.11 8.89 -23.88
N ALA A 3 -46.15 8.77 -24.80
CA ALA A 3 -44.97 7.94 -24.58
C ALA A 3 -43.68 8.41 -25.30
N PRO A 4 -43.22 9.69 -25.20
CA PRO A 4 -41.89 10.05 -25.70
C PRO A 4 -40.81 10.09 -24.61
N ILE A 5 -41.16 10.19 -23.32
CA ILE A 5 -40.15 10.40 -22.24
C ILE A 5 -39.38 9.11 -21.94
N SER A 6 -40.03 7.94 -21.96
CA SER A 6 -39.39 6.68 -21.57
C SER A 6 -38.28 6.23 -22.53
N ALA A 7 -38.43 6.45 -23.84
CA ALA A 7 -37.42 6.07 -24.83
C ALA A 7 -36.17 6.97 -24.75
N ALA A 8 -36.35 8.27 -24.52
CA ALA A 8 -35.24 9.22 -24.38
C ALA A 8 -34.40 8.96 -23.12
N VAL A 9 -35.05 8.62 -21.99
CA VAL A 9 -34.34 8.28 -20.74
C VAL A 9 -33.56 6.96 -20.87
N LEU A 10 -34.09 5.99 -21.63
CA LEU A 10 -33.40 4.72 -21.90
C LEU A 10 -32.15 4.92 -22.77
N GLN A 11 -32.20 5.78 -23.79
CA GLN A 11 -31.03 6.11 -24.63
C GLN A 11 -29.94 6.90 -23.87
N LEU A 12 -30.33 7.74 -22.91
CA LEU A 12 -29.38 8.45 -22.05
C LEU A 12 -28.61 7.50 -21.11
N ARG A 13 -29.22 6.39 -20.69
CA ARG A 13 -28.55 5.38 -19.86
C ARG A 13 -27.64 4.46 -20.66
N SER A 14 -27.96 4.16 -21.92
CA SER A 14 -27.09 3.33 -22.78
C SER A 14 -25.80 4.04 -23.19
N ASN A 15 -25.77 5.38 -23.16
CA ASN A 15 -24.59 6.20 -23.43
C ASN A 15 -23.96 6.77 -22.14
N ALA A 16 -24.29 6.24 -20.97
CA ALA A 16 -23.66 6.67 -19.73
C ALA A 16 -22.15 6.37 -19.81
N PRO A 17 -21.27 7.38 -19.64
CA PRO A 17 -19.85 7.14 -19.58
C PRO A 17 -19.55 6.20 -18.42
N ALA A 18 -18.57 5.31 -18.60
CA ALA A 18 -18.15 4.38 -17.56
C ALA A 18 -17.90 5.14 -16.25
N PRO A 19 -18.33 4.59 -15.10
CA PRO A 19 -18.12 5.22 -13.81
C PRO A 19 -16.63 5.50 -13.63
N ARG A 20 -16.28 6.76 -13.37
CA ARG A 20 -14.89 7.15 -13.08
C ARG A 20 -14.56 6.65 -11.68
N VAL A 21 -13.74 5.61 -11.60
CA VAL A 21 -13.25 5.05 -10.34
C VAL A 21 -11.87 5.62 -10.06
N GLN A 22 -11.64 6.10 -8.85
CA GLN A 22 -10.32 6.55 -8.42
C GLN A 22 -9.39 5.33 -8.33
N PRO A 23 -8.14 5.40 -8.83
CA PRO A 23 -7.17 4.34 -8.63
C PRO A 23 -6.88 4.22 -7.13
N THR A 24 -6.95 3.01 -6.61
CA THR A 24 -6.63 2.72 -5.21
C THR A 24 -5.44 1.80 -5.12
N VAL A 25 -4.67 1.94 -4.07
CA VAL A 25 -3.57 1.01 -3.79
C VAL A 25 -4.12 -0.41 -3.68
N PRO A 26 -3.58 -1.38 -4.43
CA PRO A 26 -4.02 -2.77 -4.34
C PRO A 26 -3.83 -3.32 -2.92
N PRO A 27 -4.75 -4.16 -2.42
CA PRO A 27 -4.62 -4.77 -1.10
C PRO A 27 -3.43 -5.73 -1.00
N THR A 28 -2.90 -6.17 -2.13
CA THR A 28 -1.70 -7.02 -2.22
C THR A 28 -0.41 -6.23 -2.04
N ALA A 29 -0.44 -4.90 -2.18
CA ALA A 29 0.74 -4.06 -2.06
C ALA A 29 1.11 -3.89 -0.58
N ARG A 30 2.37 -4.15 -0.24
CA ARG A 30 2.88 -4.01 1.13
C ARG A 30 3.26 -2.57 1.40
N LEU A 31 2.91 -2.07 2.59
CA LEU A 31 3.42 -0.78 3.06
C LEU A 31 4.93 -0.91 3.34
N LEU A 32 5.73 -0.12 2.61
CA LEU A 32 7.20 -0.12 2.72
C LEU A 32 7.65 0.99 3.67
N ALA A 33 7.13 2.20 3.48
CA ALA A 33 7.42 3.33 4.34
C ALA A 33 6.16 4.17 4.54
N ALA A 34 5.96 4.62 5.78
CA ALA A 34 4.85 5.47 6.17
C ALA A 34 5.31 6.91 6.40
N GLN A 35 4.44 7.89 6.15
CA GLN A 35 4.73 9.31 6.45
C GLN A 35 6.03 9.82 5.80
N PHE A 36 6.35 9.36 4.60
CA PHE A 36 7.52 9.81 3.85
C PHE A 36 7.25 11.20 3.27
N GLU A 37 8.16 12.15 3.46
CA GLU A 37 8.01 13.49 2.88
C GLU A 37 8.63 13.54 1.47
N HIS A 38 7.81 13.87 0.48
CA HIS A 38 8.23 14.11 -0.90
C HIS A 38 7.66 15.44 -1.39
N ASP A 39 8.53 16.39 -1.73
CA ASP A 39 8.15 17.72 -2.25
C ASP A 39 7.12 18.45 -1.37
N GLY A 40 7.25 18.33 -0.05
CA GLY A 40 6.35 18.96 0.94
C GLY A 40 5.03 18.22 1.17
N LEU A 41 4.85 17.03 0.58
CA LEU A 41 3.71 16.16 0.82
C LEU A 41 4.12 14.92 1.61
N LEU A 42 3.31 14.56 2.61
CA LEU A 42 3.44 13.27 3.28
C LEU A 42 2.75 12.19 2.45
N VAL A 43 3.50 11.16 2.12
CA VAL A 43 3.06 10.02 1.32
C VAL A 43 3.41 8.71 2.00
N ASP A 44 2.62 7.69 1.70
CA ASP A 44 2.92 6.31 1.99
C ASP A 44 3.45 5.62 0.74
N LEU A 45 4.54 4.87 0.90
CA LEU A 45 5.16 4.10 -0.16
C LEU A 45 4.72 2.64 -0.05
N TYR A 46 4.18 2.10 -1.15
CA TYR A 46 3.72 0.72 -1.24
C TYR A 46 4.38 -0.02 -2.39
N GLY A 47 4.55 -1.32 -2.23
CA GLY A 47 5.05 -2.18 -3.29
C GLY A 47 5.46 -3.54 -2.77
N SER A 48 6.58 -4.04 -3.28
CA SER A 48 7.07 -5.40 -3.02
C SER A 48 8.50 -5.37 -2.49
N LEU A 49 8.87 -6.48 -1.84
CA LEU A 49 10.23 -6.78 -1.39
C LEU A 49 10.61 -8.13 -2.00
N ASP A 50 11.66 -8.14 -2.82
CA ASP A 50 12.22 -9.33 -3.44
C ASP A 50 13.73 -9.47 -3.17
N GLU A 51 14.38 -10.42 -3.84
CA GLU A 51 15.83 -10.64 -3.72
C GLU A 51 16.68 -9.47 -4.23
N SER A 52 16.13 -8.63 -5.10
CA SER A 52 16.77 -7.42 -5.61
C SER A 52 16.55 -6.20 -4.70
N GLY A 53 15.63 -6.32 -3.74
CA GLY A 53 15.34 -5.35 -2.70
C GLY A 53 13.89 -4.86 -2.75
N TYR A 54 13.69 -3.66 -2.23
CA TYR A 54 12.43 -2.94 -2.24
C TYR A 54 12.14 -2.32 -3.61
N LEU A 55 10.94 -2.59 -4.12
CA LEU A 55 10.37 -1.96 -5.30
C LEU A 55 9.11 -1.19 -4.90
N VAL A 56 9.12 0.12 -5.11
CA VAL A 56 7.95 1.00 -4.90
C VAL A 56 7.13 1.01 -6.19
N GLU A 57 5.89 0.51 -6.11
CA GLU A 57 4.96 0.42 -7.24
C GLU A 57 3.80 1.40 -7.11
N HIS A 58 3.42 1.71 -5.87
CA HIS A 58 2.26 2.54 -5.56
C HIS A 58 2.65 3.58 -4.51
N VAL A 59 2.06 4.78 -4.62
CA VAL A 59 2.30 5.88 -3.69
C VAL A 59 0.96 6.47 -3.31
N ALA A 60 0.59 6.43 -2.05
CA ALA A 60 -0.64 7.07 -1.58
C ALA A 60 -0.32 8.35 -0.81
N LEU A 61 -1.24 9.30 -0.81
CA LEU A 61 -1.16 10.38 0.17
C LEU A 61 -1.33 9.82 1.58
N TRP A 62 -0.53 10.33 2.52
CA TRP A 62 -0.72 10.02 3.92
C TRP A 62 -2.16 10.41 4.30
N PRO A 63 -2.95 9.47 4.86
CA PRO A 63 -4.35 9.76 5.14
C PRO A 63 -4.47 10.90 6.14
N SER A 64 -5.30 11.91 5.82
CA SER A 64 -5.87 12.76 6.86
C SER A 64 -6.83 11.92 7.70
N GLN A 65 -7.09 12.31 8.96
CA GLN A 65 -7.83 11.54 9.98
C GLN A 65 -9.20 10.97 9.56
N HIS A 66 -9.70 11.30 8.36
CA HIS A 66 -11.00 10.91 7.83
C HIS A 66 -10.96 10.11 6.52
N GLN A 67 -9.79 9.80 5.95
CA GLN A 67 -9.71 9.06 4.68
C GLN A 67 -9.29 7.61 4.88
N GLN A 68 -10.27 6.70 4.75
CA GLN A 68 -10.05 5.25 4.70
C GLN A 68 -9.60 4.76 3.31
N LEU A 69 -9.78 5.59 2.27
CA LEU A 69 -9.45 5.23 0.89
C LEU A 69 -8.03 5.69 0.54
N LYS A 70 -7.14 4.72 0.31
CA LYS A 70 -5.77 4.97 -0.16
C LYS A 70 -5.78 5.17 -1.67
N VAL A 71 -5.91 6.42 -2.11
CA VAL A 71 -5.83 6.77 -3.53
C VAL A 71 -4.38 6.63 -3.97
N ASP A 72 -4.17 5.86 -5.03
CA ASP A 72 -2.84 5.67 -5.61
C ASP A 72 -2.50 6.81 -6.58
N LEU A 73 -1.44 7.54 -6.25
CA LEU A 73 -0.83 8.59 -7.05
C LEU A 73 0.33 8.08 -7.91
N GLY A 74 0.69 6.80 -7.81
CA GLY A 74 1.81 6.21 -8.55
C GLY A 74 1.71 6.46 -10.06
N ALA A 75 0.49 6.40 -10.62
CA ALA A 75 0.24 6.69 -12.04
C ALA A 75 0.52 8.14 -12.46
N TRP A 76 0.60 9.08 -11.51
CA TRP A 76 0.90 10.49 -11.77
C TRP A 76 2.38 10.83 -11.59
N LEU A 77 3.14 9.94 -10.95
CA LEU A 77 4.56 10.10 -10.76
C LEU A 77 5.33 9.61 -11.98
N ALA A 78 6.42 10.31 -12.32
CA ALA A 78 7.33 9.84 -13.35
C ALA A 78 7.99 8.52 -12.91
N PRO A 79 8.23 7.55 -13.82
CA PRO A 79 8.90 6.29 -13.48
C PRO A 79 10.26 6.49 -12.79
N THR A 80 10.97 7.56 -13.14
CA THR A 80 12.23 7.94 -12.50
C THR A 80 12.08 8.28 -11.02
N VAL A 81 10.95 8.88 -10.62
CA VAL A 81 10.66 9.18 -9.21
C VAL A 81 10.40 7.89 -8.44
N LEU A 82 9.62 6.95 -8.99
CA LEU A 82 9.40 5.64 -8.37
C LEU A 82 10.70 4.86 -8.18
N PHE A 83 11.61 4.93 -9.16
CA PHE A 83 12.94 4.33 -9.05
C PHE A 83 13.78 4.98 -7.93
N GLN A 84 13.74 6.31 -7.80
CA GLN A 84 14.44 7.02 -6.73
C GLN A 84 13.89 6.67 -5.34
N LEU A 85 12.56 6.53 -5.22
CA LEU A 85 11.90 6.10 -3.98
C LEU A 85 12.30 4.66 -3.62
N SER A 86 12.34 3.76 -4.61
CA SER A 86 12.83 2.38 -4.43
C SER A 86 14.29 2.36 -3.96
N ALA A 87 15.15 3.15 -4.59
CA ALA A 87 16.56 3.30 -4.19
C ALA A 87 16.72 3.94 -2.80
N TRP A 88 15.78 4.78 -2.36
CA TRP A 88 15.75 5.29 -0.99
C TRP A 88 15.37 4.18 -0.01
N CYS A 89 14.32 3.40 -0.30
CA CYS A 89 13.90 2.26 0.52
C CYS A 89 15.05 1.26 0.71
N ASN A 90 15.73 0.87 -0.38
CA ASN A 90 16.87 -0.04 -0.34
C ASN A 90 18.07 0.41 0.51
N ARG A 91 18.22 1.72 0.73
CA ARG A 91 19.31 2.27 1.54
C ARG A 91 18.94 2.44 3.02
N ARG A 92 17.64 2.49 3.34
CA ARG A 92 17.13 2.93 4.65
C ARG A 92 16.38 1.83 5.39
N LEU A 93 15.75 0.92 4.66
CA LEU A 93 14.99 -0.18 5.23
C LEU A 93 15.89 -1.42 5.34
N PRO A 94 15.68 -2.25 6.37
CA PRO A 94 16.44 -3.48 6.55
C PRO A 94 16.22 -4.42 5.37
N SER A 95 17.28 -5.07 4.92
CA SER A 95 17.21 -6.07 3.86
C SER A 95 16.37 -7.28 4.25
N THR A 96 15.96 -8.08 3.28
CA THR A 96 15.22 -9.34 3.48
C THR A 96 15.92 -10.26 4.48
N ASP A 97 17.25 -10.34 4.40
CA ASP A 97 18.07 -11.16 5.30
C ASP A 97 18.05 -10.64 6.74
N GLU A 98 18.11 -9.33 6.94
CA GLU A 98 18.03 -8.70 8.26
C GLU A 98 16.64 -8.89 8.89
N LEU A 99 15.58 -8.81 8.09
CA LEU A 99 14.22 -9.10 8.54
C LEU A 99 14.06 -10.57 8.94
N LEU A 100 14.67 -11.49 8.19
CA LEU A 100 14.64 -12.92 8.48
C LEU A 100 15.42 -13.25 9.76
N LEU A 101 16.57 -12.62 9.97
CA LEU A 101 17.32 -12.73 11.23
C LEU A 101 16.51 -12.18 12.41
N ALA A 102 15.89 -11.01 12.28
CA ALA A 102 15.05 -10.43 13.33
C ALA A 102 13.88 -11.35 13.70
N SER A 103 13.18 -11.89 12.71
CA SER A 103 12.09 -12.87 12.93
C SER A 103 12.58 -14.12 13.66
N GLN A 104 13.75 -14.67 13.30
CA GLN A 104 14.31 -15.82 14.03
C GLN A 104 14.66 -15.49 15.49
N HIS A 105 15.10 -14.26 15.77
CA HIS A 105 15.39 -13.83 17.13
C HIS A 105 14.11 -13.69 17.96
N GLU A 106 13.04 -13.14 17.39
CA GLU A 106 11.73 -13.04 18.02
C GLU A 106 11.15 -14.43 18.32
N ASP A 107 11.18 -15.36 17.36
CA ASP A 107 10.71 -16.74 17.55
C ASP A 107 11.43 -17.46 18.70
N ARG A 108 12.75 -17.26 18.81
CA ARG A 108 13.55 -17.85 19.90
C ARG A 108 13.18 -17.22 21.24
N ALA A 109 12.96 -15.91 21.29
CA ALA A 109 12.56 -15.20 22.49
C ALA A 109 11.15 -15.62 22.96
N GLU A 110 10.20 -15.74 22.05
CA GLU A 110 8.84 -16.20 22.35
C GLU A 110 8.84 -17.63 22.91
N ARG A 111 9.59 -18.55 22.28
CA ARG A 111 9.72 -19.93 22.79
C ARG A 111 10.36 -19.97 24.17
N ALA A 112 11.36 -19.14 24.44
CA ALA A 112 12.00 -19.07 25.76
C ALA A 112 11.00 -18.59 26.84
N LEU A 113 10.15 -17.60 26.51
CA LEU A 113 9.09 -17.13 27.41
C LEU A 113 8.01 -18.20 27.64
N TRP A 114 7.62 -18.92 26.60
CA TRP A 114 6.65 -20.01 26.71
C TRP A 114 7.18 -21.15 27.59
N MET A 115 8.42 -21.60 27.37
CA MET A 115 9.03 -22.64 28.22
C MET A 115 9.14 -22.20 29.69
N ARG A 116 9.45 -20.93 29.94
CA ARG A 116 9.51 -20.39 31.31
C ARG A 116 8.13 -20.40 31.99
N ARG A 117 7.05 -20.10 31.28
CA ARG A 117 5.67 -20.18 31.80
C ARG A 117 5.20 -21.60 32.04
N VAL A 118 5.61 -22.56 31.22
CA VAL A 118 5.24 -23.98 31.38
C VAL A 118 6.02 -24.64 32.53
N ALA A 119 7.21 -24.12 32.87
CA ALA A 119 8.05 -24.63 33.95
C ALA A 119 7.69 -24.09 35.35
N GLU A 120 6.75 -23.16 35.46
CA GLU A 120 6.26 -22.64 36.75
C GLU A 120 5.12 -23.56 37.25
N PRO A 121 5.31 -24.34 38.33
CA PRO A 121 4.22 -25.16 38.87
C PRO A 121 3.18 -24.26 39.55
N PRO A 122 1.89 -24.69 39.65
CA PRO A 122 0.82 -23.89 40.24
C PRO A 122 1.04 -23.56 41.72
#